data_AF-A0A127T546-F1
#
_entry.id   AF-A0A127T546-F1
#
_cell.length_a   1.000
_cell.length_b   1.000
_cell.length_c   1.000
_cell.angle_alpha   90.00
_cell.angle_beta   90.00
_cell.angle_gamma   90.00
#
_symmetry.space_group_name_H-M   'P 1'
#
loop_
_entity.id
_entity.type
_entity.pdbx_description
1 polymer ?
#
loop_
_entity_poly.entity_id
_entity_poly.type
_entity_poly.pdbx_seq_one_letter_code
_entity_poly.pdbx_strand_id
1 'polypeptide(L)'
;MYLNTAGAADPAALIKSVNNGEGFNDVMVFAPVPALIELGSALLAYLGCMNFFAGPSHADFMAAINFYDVHYMGHHIVGSSGGNTQDLQDSMNYAAQGLITPSVMITHVGGIDSVAPTTLVLPKIPGGKKLVYTHVSMPMTAITDFAELGKSDPYFAALAEICGRNNGLWCTEAENYVLKHAPRLEQDAV
;
A
#
# COMPACT_ATOMS: atom_id res chain seq x y z
N MET A 1 1.58 -15.22 -3.08
CA MET A 1 1.35 -15.95 -1.82
C MET A 1 1.76 -15.04 -0.67
N TYR A 2 0.97 -15.01 0.41
CA TYR A 2 1.32 -14.29 1.64
C TYR A 2 1.85 -15.30 2.67
N LEU A 3 2.95 -14.94 3.35
CA LEU A 3 3.56 -15.77 4.38
C LEU A 3 3.88 -14.89 5.59
N ASN A 4 3.24 -15.18 6.72
CA ASN A 4 3.53 -14.51 7.98
C ASN A 4 4.68 -15.23 8.69
N THR A 5 5.79 -14.52 8.90
CA THR A 5 6.97 -15.06 9.59
C THR A 5 7.00 -14.78 11.09
N ALA A 6 5.95 -14.16 11.64
CA ALA A 6 5.85 -13.90 13.07
C ALA A 6 5.97 -15.21 13.88
N GLY A 7 6.92 -15.25 14.82
CA GLY A 7 7.17 -16.42 15.65
C GLY A 7 7.96 -17.54 14.97
N ALA A 8 8.39 -17.38 13.72
CA ALA A 8 9.27 -18.35 13.06
C ALA A 8 10.67 -18.29 13.68
N ALA A 9 11.25 -19.46 14.00
CA ALA A 9 12.61 -19.56 14.52
C ALA A 9 13.65 -19.13 13.48
N ASP A 10 13.42 -19.46 12.20
CA ASP A 10 14.22 -19.04 11.06
C ASP A 10 13.30 -18.53 9.94
N PRO A 11 13.00 -17.21 9.92
CA PRO A 11 12.21 -16.58 8.87
C PRO A 11 12.79 -16.75 7.47
N ALA A 12 14.12 -16.80 7.33
CA ALA A 12 14.77 -16.90 6.03
C ALA A 12 14.57 -18.30 5.44
N ALA A 13 14.81 -19.35 6.22
CA ALA A 13 14.56 -20.72 5.80
C ALA A 13 13.07 -20.97 5.50
N LEU A 14 12.17 -20.43 6.33
CA LEU A 14 10.73 -20.53 6.10
C LEU A 14 10.34 -19.90 4.75
N ILE A 15 10.80 -18.69 4.46
CA ILE A 15 10.51 -18.04 3.18
C ILE A 15 11.16 -18.81 2.02
N LYS A 16 12.42 -19.25 2.11
CA LYS A 16 13.07 -20.02 1.05
C LYS A 16 12.40 -21.38 0.79
N SER A 17 11.76 -21.97 1.80
CA SER A 17 11.08 -23.27 1.65
C SER A 17 9.96 -23.25 0.60
N VAL A 18 9.37 -22.08 0.36
CA VAL A 18 8.33 -21.91 -0.66
C VAL A 18 8.90 -21.72 -2.07
N ASN A 19 10.22 -21.65 -2.17
CA ASN A 19 11.01 -21.48 -3.38
C ASN A 19 12.10 -22.59 -3.47
N ASN A 20 11.74 -23.83 -3.13
CA ASN A 20 12.64 -24.99 -3.21
C ASN A 20 13.96 -24.86 -2.40
N GLY A 21 13.98 -24.02 -1.37
CA GLY A 21 15.17 -23.72 -0.58
C GLY A 21 16.11 -22.67 -1.20
N GLU A 22 15.77 -22.14 -2.39
CA GLU A 22 16.56 -21.14 -3.09
C GLU A 22 16.20 -19.71 -2.65
N GLY A 23 17.17 -18.81 -2.76
CA GLY A 23 16.93 -17.38 -2.59
C GLY A 23 16.14 -16.77 -3.75
N PHE A 24 15.94 -15.45 -3.70
CA PHE A 24 15.18 -14.68 -4.68
C PHE A 24 16.10 -13.75 -5.48
N ASN A 25 15.82 -13.59 -6.77
CA ASN A 25 16.56 -12.67 -7.63
C ASN A 25 16.32 -11.21 -7.23
N ASP A 26 15.11 -10.89 -6.77
CA ASP A 26 14.73 -9.55 -6.34
C ASP A 26 14.07 -9.61 -4.97
N VAL A 27 14.56 -8.79 -4.04
CA VAL A 27 13.98 -8.64 -2.70
C VAL A 27 13.66 -7.17 -2.46
N MET A 28 12.41 -6.85 -2.18
CA MET A 28 11.94 -5.47 -1.96
C MET A 28 11.66 -5.22 -0.48
N VAL A 29 12.32 -4.22 0.10
CA VAL A 29 12.15 -3.82 1.50
C VAL A 29 11.38 -2.51 1.59
N PHE A 30 10.20 -2.56 2.17
CA PHE A 30 9.24 -1.43 2.22
C PHE A 30 9.17 -0.70 3.57
N ALA A 31 9.89 -1.16 4.60
CA ALA A 31 9.94 -0.50 5.90
C ALA A 31 11.38 -0.38 6.41
N PRO A 32 11.77 0.76 7.03
CA PRO A 32 13.14 0.99 7.48
C PRO A 32 13.33 0.33 8.84
N VAL A 33 13.37 -1.01 8.86
CA VAL A 33 13.56 -1.83 10.06
C VAL A 33 14.80 -2.70 9.84
N PRO A 34 15.83 -2.65 10.70
CA PRO A 34 17.09 -3.37 10.47
C PRO A 34 16.89 -4.87 10.22
N ALA A 35 16.04 -5.51 11.03
CA ALA A 35 15.72 -6.93 10.89
C ALA A 35 15.10 -7.28 9.52
N LEU A 36 14.36 -6.37 8.88
CA LEU A 36 13.80 -6.60 7.54
C LEU A 36 14.87 -6.49 6.44
N ILE A 37 15.85 -5.61 6.63
CA ILE A 37 16.97 -5.44 5.70
C ILE A 37 17.92 -6.63 5.81
N GLU A 38 18.24 -7.06 7.02
CA GLU A 38 19.07 -8.24 7.29
C GLU A 38 18.41 -9.51 6.74
N LEU A 39 17.11 -9.70 6.99
CA LEU A 39 16.34 -10.79 6.39
C LEU A 39 16.35 -10.69 4.86
N GLY A 40 16.15 -9.49 4.31
CA GLY A 40 16.17 -9.27 2.87
C GLY A 40 17.50 -9.67 2.23
N SER A 41 18.62 -9.28 2.85
CA SER A 41 19.96 -9.69 2.44
C SER A 41 20.14 -11.21 2.48
N ALA A 42 19.62 -11.89 3.50
CA ALA A 42 19.72 -13.34 3.64
C ALA A 42 18.84 -14.11 2.62
N LEU A 43 17.83 -13.44 2.05
CA LEU A 43 16.92 -14.03 1.07
C LEU A 43 17.43 -13.96 -0.37
N LEU A 44 18.46 -13.18 -0.66
CA LEU A 44 18.98 -13.04 -2.02
C LEU A 44 19.56 -14.36 -2.56
N ALA A 45 19.31 -14.61 -3.85
CA ALA A 45 19.97 -15.65 -4.63
C ALA A 45 21.30 -15.13 -5.23
N TYR A 46 22.04 -16.02 -5.89
CA TYR A 46 23.20 -15.64 -6.70
C TYR A 46 22.83 -14.52 -7.70
N LEU A 47 23.62 -13.45 -7.71
CA LEU A 47 23.41 -12.20 -8.46
C LEU A 47 22.13 -11.44 -8.09
N GLY A 48 21.55 -11.70 -6.92
CA GLY A 48 20.31 -11.05 -6.48
C GLY A 48 20.46 -9.56 -6.20
N CYS A 49 19.34 -8.84 -6.31
CA CYS A 49 19.21 -7.42 -6.02
C CYS A 49 18.24 -7.18 -4.86
N MET A 50 18.70 -6.47 -3.83
CA MET A 50 17.83 -5.95 -2.79
C MET A 50 17.50 -4.48 -3.08
N ASN A 51 16.21 -4.20 -3.27
CA ASN A 51 15.68 -2.85 -3.40
C ASN A 51 15.29 -2.32 -2.01
N PHE A 52 15.87 -1.18 -1.64
CA PHE A 52 15.51 -0.42 -0.45
C PHE A 52 14.69 0.80 -0.84
N PHE A 53 13.36 0.66 -0.78
CA PHE A 53 12.40 1.75 -1.02
C PHE A 53 12.07 2.52 0.26
N ALA A 54 12.28 1.90 1.42
CA ALA A 54 11.88 2.46 2.69
C ALA A 54 12.62 3.76 3.01
N GLY A 55 11.90 4.86 3.27
CA GLY A 55 12.50 6.13 3.67
C GLY A 55 12.77 6.19 5.18
N PRO A 56 14.01 6.04 5.67
CA PRO A 56 14.31 6.15 7.10
C PRO A 56 14.11 7.60 7.57
N SER A 57 13.55 7.78 8.76
CA SER A 57 13.32 9.12 9.35
C SER A 57 14.55 9.70 10.06
N HIS A 58 15.56 8.86 10.33
CA HIS A 58 16.78 9.22 11.05
C HIS A 58 18.00 8.99 10.18
N ALA A 59 18.91 9.97 10.15
CA ALA A 59 20.09 9.95 9.29
C ALA A 59 21.17 8.93 9.73
N ASP A 60 21.09 8.47 10.97
CA ASP A 60 21.98 7.46 11.58
C ASP A 60 21.41 6.03 11.49
N PHE A 61 20.30 5.84 10.77
CA PHE A 61 19.71 4.52 10.54
C PHE A 61 20.69 3.58 9.82
N MET A 62 20.90 2.39 10.37
CA MET A 62 21.82 1.38 9.85
C MET A 62 21.28 -0.04 10.05
N ALA A 63 21.74 -0.98 9.21
CA ALA A 63 21.46 -2.41 9.30
C ALA A 63 22.67 -3.22 8.82
N ALA A 64 22.85 -4.43 9.34
CA ALA A 64 23.98 -5.27 8.96
C ALA A 64 23.74 -5.98 7.61
N ILE A 65 24.81 -6.10 6.81
CA ILE A 65 24.77 -6.78 5.51
C ILE A 65 26.01 -7.64 5.37
N ASN A 66 25.86 -8.84 4.81
CA ASN A 66 26.97 -9.74 4.58
C ASN A 66 27.78 -9.33 3.33
N PHE A 67 28.91 -8.67 3.53
CA PHE A 67 29.80 -8.25 2.43
C PHE A 67 30.52 -9.43 1.74
N TYR A 68 30.56 -10.61 2.36
CA TYR A 68 30.98 -11.82 1.66
C TYR A 68 30.04 -12.12 0.50
N ASP A 69 28.74 -12.08 0.73
CA ASP A 69 27.74 -12.37 -0.31
C ASP A 69 27.67 -11.26 -1.36
N VAL A 70 27.89 -10.00 -0.96
CA VAL A 70 28.09 -8.90 -1.91
C VAL A 70 29.22 -9.22 -2.89
N HIS A 71 30.36 -9.71 -2.40
CA HIS A 71 31.52 -9.95 -3.26
C HIS A 71 31.44 -11.28 -4.03
N TYR A 72 31.13 -12.38 -3.35
CA TYR A 72 31.24 -13.73 -3.91
C TYR A 72 29.92 -14.24 -4.51
N MET A 73 28.79 -13.78 -3.99
CA MET A 73 27.47 -14.12 -4.54
C MET A 73 26.96 -13.03 -5.49
N GLY A 74 27.67 -11.90 -5.59
CA GLY A 74 27.32 -10.77 -6.45
C GLY A 74 26.00 -10.12 -6.07
N HIS A 75 25.71 -10.02 -4.76
CA HIS A 75 24.52 -9.31 -4.30
C HIS A 75 24.64 -7.81 -4.55
N HIS A 76 23.55 -7.19 -5.00
CA HIS A 76 23.46 -5.75 -5.23
C HIS A 76 22.42 -5.13 -4.31
N ILE A 77 22.66 -3.88 -3.91
CA ILE A 77 21.71 -3.10 -3.12
C ILE A 77 21.49 -1.79 -3.83
N VAL A 78 20.22 -1.47 -4.05
CA VAL A 78 19.81 -0.24 -4.70
C VAL A 78 18.84 0.52 -3.80
N GLY A 79 19.12 1.79 -3.56
CA GLY A 79 18.13 2.72 -3.04
C GLY A 79 17.27 3.21 -4.20
N SER A 80 15.95 3.15 -4.09
CA SER A 80 15.06 3.72 -5.09
C SER A 80 14.39 4.97 -4.54
N SER A 81 14.61 6.11 -5.21
CA SER A 81 13.88 7.35 -4.97
C SER A 81 12.74 7.50 -5.99
N GLY A 82 11.75 6.61 -5.92
CA GLY A 82 10.53 6.68 -6.73
C GLY A 82 10.68 6.31 -8.20
N GLY A 83 9.65 6.61 -8.98
CA GLY A 83 9.59 6.43 -10.43
C GLY A 83 9.70 7.75 -11.18
N ASN A 84 10.21 7.70 -12.40
CA ASN A 84 10.25 8.81 -13.35
C ASN A 84 8.92 8.93 -14.13
N THR A 85 8.83 9.89 -15.04
CA THR A 85 7.63 10.10 -15.88
C THR A 85 7.25 8.87 -16.70
N GLN A 86 8.23 8.12 -17.22
CA GLN A 86 7.98 6.90 -17.97
C GLN A 86 7.36 5.83 -17.06
N ASP A 87 7.86 5.65 -15.84
CA ASP A 87 7.31 4.67 -14.89
C ASP A 87 5.83 4.96 -14.57
N LEU A 88 5.46 6.24 -14.46
CA LEU A 88 4.06 6.66 -14.29
C LEU A 88 3.21 6.38 -15.53
N GLN A 89 3.73 6.66 -16.72
CA GLN A 89 3.05 6.37 -17.99
C GLN A 89 2.81 4.85 -18.14
N ASP A 90 3.82 4.05 -17.86
CA ASP A 90 3.73 2.58 -17.93
C ASP A 90 2.72 2.04 -16.91
N SER A 91 2.74 2.57 -15.68
CA SER A 91 1.76 2.21 -14.65
C SER A 91 0.32 2.55 -15.07
N MET A 92 0.09 3.73 -15.68
CA MET A 92 -1.22 4.10 -16.23
C MET A 92 -1.63 3.18 -17.39
N ASN A 93 -0.70 2.83 -18.27
CA ASN A 93 -0.95 1.91 -19.39
C ASN A 93 -1.31 0.51 -18.89
N TYR A 94 -0.61 -0.02 -17.89
CA TYR A 94 -0.93 -1.32 -17.29
C TYR A 94 -2.28 -1.30 -16.58
N ALA A 95 -2.63 -0.20 -15.90
CA ALA A 95 -3.95 -0.05 -15.29
C ALA A 95 -5.06 0.02 -16.36
N ALA A 96 -4.85 0.77 -17.43
CA ALA A 96 -5.79 0.87 -18.55
C ALA A 96 -6.01 -0.47 -19.28
N GLN A 97 -4.99 -1.32 -19.33
CA GLN A 97 -5.06 -2.68 -19.87
C GLN A 97 -5.64 -3.70 -18.89
N GLY A 98 -5.92 -3.32 -17.64
CA GLY A 98 -6.38 -4.23 -16.58
C GLY A 98 -5.32 -5.19 -16.05
N LEU A 99 -4.03 -4.95 -16.35
CA LEU A 99 -2.91 -5.77 -15.87
C LEU A 99 -2.59 -5.49 -14.40
N ILE A 100 -2.90 -4.29 -13.92
CA ILE A 100 -2.82 -3.93 -12.50
C ILE A 100 -4.12 -3.25 -12.07
N THR A 101 -4.50 -3.42 -10.81
CA THR A 101 -5.74 -2.86 -10.25
C THR A 101 -5.42 -1.99 -9.03
N PRO A 102 -5.13 -0.69 -9.21
CA PRO A 102 -4.70 0.18 -8.12
C PRO A 102 -5.76 0.38 -7.02
N SER A 103 -7.05 0.16 -7.34
CA SER A 103 -8.16 0.34 -6.41
C SER A 103 -8.10 -0.59 -5.20
N VAL A 104 -7.40 -1.72 -5.28
CA VAL A 104 -7.19 -2.63 -4.13
C VAL A 104 -6.47 -1.94 -2.96
N MET A 105 -5.75 -0.86 -3.25
CA MET A 105 -5.04 -0.09 -2.23
C MET A 105 -5.94 0.90 -1.51
N ILE A 106 -7.09 1.28 -2.08
CA ILE A 106 -8.01 2.25 -1.46
C ILE A 106 -8.81 1.50 -0.39
N THR A 107 -8.62 1.92 0.86
CA THR A 107 -9.30 1.30 2.01
C THR A 107 -10.21 2.26 2.74
N HIS A 108 -9.95 3.56 2.62
CA HIS A 108 -10.70 4.62 3.27
C HIS A 108 -11.01 5.72 2.27
N VAL A 109 -12.15 6.37 2.45
CA VAL A 109 -12.61 7.50 1.64
C VAL A 109 -13.14 8.59 2.56
N GLY A 110 -12.82 9.85 2.27
CA GLY A 110 -13.30 10.99 3.05
C GLY A 110 -13.26 12.31 2.28
N GLY A 111 -13.73 13.36 2.94
CA GLY A 111 -13.67 14.76 2.50
C GLY A 111 -12.36 15.43 2.91
N ILE A 112 -12.05 16.59 2.32
CA ILE A 112 -10.83 17.35 2.66
C ILE A 112 -10.80 17.80 4.13
N ASP A 113 -11.97 18.06 4.71
CA ASP A 113 -12.18 18.44 6.10
C ASP A 113 -11.81 17.32 7.09
N SER A 114 -11.72 16.07 6.63
CA SER A 114 -11.24 14.94 7.43
C SER A 114 -9.72 14.78 7.45
N VAL A 115 -8.97 15.45 6.56
CA VAL A 115 -7.53 15.20 6.36
C VAL A 115 -6.68 15.59 7.56
N ALA A 116 -6.87 16.78 8.10
CA ALA A 116 -6.11 17.27 9.24
C ALA A 116 -6.22 16.36 10.48
N PRO A 117 -7.43 16.02 10.99
CA PRO A 117 -7.56 15.12 12.12
C PRO A 117 -7.07 13.70 11.81
N THR A 118 -7.31 13.18 10.60
CA THR A 118 -6.81 11.87 10.16
C THR A 118 -5.28 11.80 10.20
N THR A 119 -4.61 12.85 9.73
CA THR A 119 -3.14 12.90 9.66
C THR A 119 -2.50 12.86 11.04
N LEU A 120 -3.09 13.56 12.03
CA LEU A 120 -2.61 13.59 13.42
C LEU A 120 -2.63 12.21 14.10
N VAL A 121 -3.49 11.30 13.65
CA VAL A 121 -3.64 9.95 14.23
C VAL A 121 -3.38 8.84 13.22
N LEU A 122 -2.79 9.15 12.06
CA LEU A 122 -2.63 8.22 10.93
C LEU A 122 -1.97 6.88 11.33
N PRO A 123 -0.94 6.81 12.21
CA PRO A 123 -0.36 5.54 12.63
C PRO A 123 -1.33 4.59 13.34
N LYS A 124 -2.47 5.10 13.84
CA LYS A 124 -3.52 4.32 14.52
C LYS A 124 -4.65 3.90 13.58
N ILE A 125 -4.66 4.38 12.33
CA ILE A 125 -5.70 4.07 11.34
C ILE A 125 -5.17 2.97 10.42
N PRO A 126 -5.67 1.72 10.53
CA PRO A 126 -5.18 0.60 9.72
C PRO A 126 -5.55 0.77 8.24
N GLY A 127 -5.08 -0.15 7.38
CA GLY A 127 -5.41 -0.20 5.95
C GLY A 127 -4.44 0.58 5.05
N GLY A 128 -4.68 0.51 3.75
CA GLY A 128 -3.85 1.11 2.70
C GLY A 128 -4.09 2.62 2.52
N LYS A 129 -4.31 3.03 1.27
CA LYS A 129 -4.53 4.42 0.85
C LYS A 129 -5.87 4.97 1.36
N LYS A 130 -5.85 6.27 1.66
CA LYS A 130 -6.97 7.10 2.09
C LYS A 130 -7.27 8.07 0.95
N LEU A 131 -8.38 7.85 0.24
CA LEU A 131 -8.80 8.70 -0.87
C LEU A 131 -9.57 9.92 -0.32
N VAL A 132 -9.28 11.10 -0.85
CA VAL A 132 -9.87 12.36 -0.37
C VAL A 132 -10.53 13.09 -1.53
N TYR A 133 -11.78 13.47 -1.34
CA TYR A 133 -12.51 14.36 -2.25
C TYR A 133 -12.46 15.81 -1.74
N THR A 134 -11.91 16.71 -2.55
CA THR A 134 -11.55 18.07 -2.14
C THR A 134 -12.74 18.97 -1.79
N HIS A 135 -13.92 18.70 -2.35
CA HIS A 135 -15.11 19.55 -2.20
C HIS A 135 -16.22 18.89 -1.36
N VAL A 136 -15.93 17.71 -0.81
CA VAL A 136 -16.88 16.91 -0.04
C VAL A 136 -16.61 17.10 1.45
N SER A 137 -17.68 17.14 2.25
CA SER A 137 -17.63 16.98 3.70
C SER A 137 -18.07 15.57 4.06
N MET A 138 -17.10 14.73 4.44
CA MET A 138 -17.32 13.32 4.76
C MET A 138 -16.22 12.85 5.71
N PRO A 139 -16.55 12.18 6.82
CA PRO A 139 -15.54 11.61 7.70
C PRO A 139 -14.63 10.64 6.95
N MET A 140 -13.36 10.56 7.35
CA MET A 140 -12.45 9.54 6.81
C MET A 140 -12.94 8.15 7.24
N THR A 141 -13.56 7.43 6.32
CA THR A 141 -14.35 6.24 6.62
C THR A 141 -13.77 5.02 5.91
N ALA A 142 -13.60 3.90 6.61
CA ALA A 142 -13.19 2.66 5.97
C ALA A 142 -14.32 2.11 5.09
N ILE A 143 -13.99 1.58 3.91
CA ILE A 143 -15.00 0.98 3.01
C ILE A 143 -15.73 -0.19 3.71
N THR A 144 -15.02 -0.92 4.57
CA THR A 144 -15.59 -2.01 5.38
C THR A 144 -16.66 -1.56 6.37
N ASP A 145 -16.67 -0.28 6.74
CA ASP A 145 -17.57 0.26 7.75
C ASP A 145 -18.86 0.83 7.13
N PHE A 146 -18.93 0.96 5.79
CA PHE A 146 -20.10 1.51 5.09
C PHE A 146 -21.38 0.74 5.39
N ALA A 147 -21.32 -0.59 5.48
CA ALA A 147 -22.49 -1.42 5.77
C ALA A 147 -23.06 -1.17 7.18
N GLU A 148 -22.17 -0.93 8.17
CA GLU A 148 -22.59 -0.62 9.54
C GLU A 148 -23.21 0.78 9.61
N LEU A 149 -22.54 1.78 9.05
CA LEU A 149 -23.04 3.16 8.98
C LEU A 149 -24.35 3.25 8.19
N GLY A 150 -24.49 2.41 7.16
CA GLY A 150 -25.67 2.29 6.31
C GLY A 150 -26.95 1.88 7.05
N LYS A 151 -26.84 1.30 8.26
CA LYS A 151 -28.02 1.00 9.09
C LYS A 151 -28.77 2.25 9.54
N SER A 152 -28.05 3.38 9.66
CA SER A 152 -28.60 4.66 10.11
C SER A 152 -28.55 5.76 9.04
N ASP A 153 -27.73 5.60 8.00
CA ASP A 153 -27.51 6.61 6.97
C ASP A 153 -27.65 6.02 5.54
N PRO A 154 -28.70 6.38 4.79
CA PRO A 154 -28.91 5.90 3.41
C PRO A 154 -27.75 6.18 2.45
N TYR A 155 -26.95 7.23 2.69
CA TYR A 155 -25.78 7.55 1.87
C TYR A 155 -24.73 6.44 1.96
N PHE A 156 -24.42 5.99 3.18
CA PHE A 156 -23.49 4.88 3.41
C PHE A 156 -24.08 3.52 3.00
N ALA A 157 -25.40 3.34 3.11
CA ALA A 157 -26.07 2.13 2.63
C ALA A 157 -25.89 1.92 1.12
N ALA A 158 -26.02 3.00 0.34
CA ALA A 158 -25.79 2.95 -1.10
C ALA A 158 -24.32 2.68 -1.45
N LEU A 159 -23.38 3.33 -0.75
CA LEU A 159 -21.94 3.05 -0.95
C LEU A 159 -21.57 1.60 -0.59
N ALA A 160 -22.17 1.04 0.47
CA ALA A 160 -21.98 -0.35 0.86
C ALA A 160 -22.47 -1.33 -0.22
N GLU A 161 -23.64 -1.05 -0.81
CA GLU A 161 -24.21 -1.84 -1.91
C GLU A 161 -23.28 -1.82 -3.13
N ILE A 162 -22.89 -0.62 -3.57
CA ILE A 162 -22.04 -0.42 -4.75
C ILE A 162 -20.69 -1.13 -4.56
N CYS A 163 -20.01 -0.89 -3.43
CA CYS A 163 -18.73 -1.53 -3.15
C CYS A 163 -18.88 -3.05 -2.98
N GLY A 164 -19.99 -3.51 -2.37
CA GLY A 164 -20.30 -4.92 -2.20
C GLY A 164 -20.41 -5.69 -3.52
N ARG A 165 -21.03 -5.09 -4.54
CA ARG A 165 -21.06 -5.63 -5.92
C ARG A 165 -19.69 -5.64 -6.62
N ASN A 166 -18.72 -4.89 -6.11
CA ASN A 166 -17.38 -4.71 -6.68
C ASN A 166 -16.29 -5.28 -5.76
N ASN A 167 -16.53 -6.45 -5.15
CA ASN A 167 -15.56 -7.16 -4.30
C ASN A 167 -15.09 -6.35 -3.07
N GLY A 168 -15.90 -5.41 -2.59
CA GLY A 168 -15.55 -4.51 -1.48
C GLY A 168 -14.53 -3.43 -1.88
N LEU A 169 -14.30 -3.20 -3.18
CA LEU A 169 -13.34 -2.23 -3.68
C LEU A 169 -14.01 -0.91 -4.06
N TRP A 170 -13.24 0.16 -3.97
CA TRP A 170 -13.64 1.45 -4.55
C TRP A 170 -13.71 1.34 -6.08
N CYS A 171 -14.76 1.92 -6.68
CA CYS A 171 -15.01 1.84 -8.12
C CYS A 171 -15.61 3.15 -8.66
N THR A 172 -15.67 3.28 -9.98
CA THR A 172 -16.22 4.45 -10.67
C THR A 172 -17.67 4.75 -10.29
N GLU A 173 -18.50 3.73 -10.06
CA GLU A 173 -19.88 3.91 -9.62
C GLU A 173 -19.94 4.56 -8.23
N ALA A 174 -19.09 4.13 -7.31
CA ALA A 174 -19.01 4.69 -5.96
C ALA A 174 -18.51 6.15 -6.00
N GLU A 175 -17.49 6.44 -6.81
CA GLU A 175 -17.01 7.80 -7.03
C GLU A 175 -18.10 8.73 -7.57
N ASN A 176 -18.81 8.32 -8.63
CA ASN A 176 -19.91 9.11 -9.18
C ASN A 176 -21.02 9.34 -8.17
N TYR A 177 -21.30 8.34 -7.31
CA TYR A 177 -22.26 8.48 -6.23
C TYR A 177 -21.82 9.53 -5.21
N VAL A 178 -20.55 9.52 -4.76
CA VAL A 178 -19.99 10.55 -3.87
C VAL A 178 -20.11 11.94 -4.50
N LEU A 179 -19.66 12.08 -5.75
CA LEU A 179 -19.65 13.38 -6.43
C LEU A 179 -21.06 13.98 -6.57
N LYS A 180 -22.10 13.14 -6.67
CA LYS A 180 -23.49 13.58 -6.83
C LYS A 180 -24.25 13.76 -5.52
N HIS A 181 -23.96 12.95 -4.50
CA HIS A 181 -24.81 12.83 -3.31
C HIS A 181 -24.14 13.23 -2.00
N ALA A 182 -22.82 13.35 -1.96
CA ALA A 182 -22.12 13.66 -0.72
C ALA A 182 -22.37 15.11 -0.28
N PRO A 183 -22.40 15.39 1.03
CA PRO A 183 -22.44 16.76 1.53
C PRO A 183 -21.28 17.57 0.96
N ARG A 184 -21.55 18.81 0.53
CA ARG A 184 -20.55 19.69 -0.09
C ARG A 184 -20.09 20.75 0.90
N LEU A 185 -18.79 21.08 0.86
CA LEU A 185 -18.23 22.17 1.67
C LEU A 185 -18.55 23.55 1.08
N GLU A 186 -18.69 23.62 -0.25
CA GLU A 186 -19.01 24.81 -1.02
C GLU A 186 -20.00 24.42 -2.12
N GLN A 187 -20.76 25.38 -2.66
CA GLN A 187 -21.61 25.12 -3.82
C GLN A 187 -20.74 24.89 -5.06
N ASP A 188 -21.16 23.95 -5.92
CA ASP A 188 -20.45 23.70 -7.18
C ASP A 188 -20.45 24.96 -8.05
N ALA A 189 -19.31 25.23 -8.69
CA ALA A 189 -19.21 26.32 -9.65
C ALA A 189 -20.17 26.05 -10.82
N VAL A 190 -21.06 27.01 -11.08
CA VAL A 190 -22.02 27.00 -12.20
C VAL A 190 -21.31 27.26 -13.52
#